data_AF-A0A0G1SKX7-F1
#
_entry.id   AF-A0A0G1SKX7-F1
#
_cell.length_a   1.000
_cell.length_b   1.000
_cell.length_c   1.000
_cell.angle_alpha   90.00
_cell.angle_beta   90.00
_cell.angle_gamma   90.00
#
_symmetry.space_group_name_H-M   'P 1'
#
loop_
_entity.id
_entity.type
_entity.pdbx_description
1 polymer ?
#
loop_
_entity_poly.entity_id
_entity_poly.type
_entity_poly.pdbx_seq_one_letter_code
_entity_poly.pdbx_strand_id
1 'polypeptide(L)'
;MKSKKNKSALNSGLRLLSRRPYSQKEVFEHLSRHWPEADVNAAIAKLKDLKFIDDEAFVDWYTTSRLRARPMSKKLLEFELKRKGVKTVVESDDLASAKLALSKKSGLTYKQAMRFLASRGFNWDTIETVLKKRYNDLNVNY
;
A
#
# COMPACT_ATOMS: atom_id res chain seq x y z
N MET A 1 16.23 -29.41 28.58
CA MET A 1 14.98 -29.50 27.78
C MET A 1 14.71 -28.14 27.13
N LYS A 2 14.83 -28.03 25.80
CA LYS A 2 14.55 -26.77 25.08
C LYS A 2 13.03 -26.54 25.07
N SER A 3 12.56 -25.43 25.64
CA SER A 3 11.16 -24.99 25.65
C SER A 3 10.54 -25.09 24.25
N LYS A 4 9.66 -26.07 24.02
CA LYS A 4 8.68 -26.00 22.94
C LYS A 4 7.71 -24.89 23.32
N LYS A 5 8.08 -23.64 23.02
CA LYS A 5 7.19 -22.47 23.11
C LYS A 5 5.94 -22.82 22.30
N ASN A 6 4.82 -23.06 22.98
CA ASN A 6 3.51 -23.20 22.36
C ASN A 6 3.31 -22.00 21.42
N LYS A 7 3.37 -22.23 20.11
CA LYS A 7 3.06 -21.23 19.09
C LYS A 7 1.54 -21.09 19.07
N SER A 8 0.99 -20.32 20.00
CA SER A 8 -0.41 -19.91 19.94
C SER A 8 -0.60 -18.91 18.80
N ALA A 9 -1.83 -18.83 18.27
CA ALA A 9 -2.20 -17.83 17.27
C ALA A 9 -1.83 -16.40 17.75
N LEU A 10 -2.04 -16.11 19.04
CA LEU A 10 -1.66 -14.84 19.66
C LEU A 10 -0.14 -14.56 19.58
N ASN A 11 0.70 -15.51 19.99
CA ASN A 11 2.17 -15.35 19.93
C ASN A 11 2.67 -15.21 18.49
N SER A 12 2.05 -15.92 17.54
CA SER A 12 2.37 -15.77 16.12
C SER A 12 1.95 -14.39 15.59
N GLY A 13 0.77 -13.89 15.99
CA GLY A 13 0.28 -12.57 15.64
C GLY A 13 1.17 -11.45 16.19
N LEU A 14 1.58 -11.53 17.46
CA LEU A 14 2.55 -10.59 18.05
C LEU A 14 3.88 -10.58 17.28
N ARG A 15 4.40 -11.76 16.94
CA ARG A 15 5.64 -11.87 16.14
C ARG A 15 5.47 -11.30 14.74
N LEU A 16 4.30 -11.45 14.12
CA LEU A 16 3.99 -10.83 12.83
C LEU A 16 4.00 -9.30 12.95
N LEU A 17 3.19 -8.77 13.87
CA LEU A 17 2.98 -7.33 14.08
C LEU A 17 4.25 -6.61 14.59
N SER A 18 5.19 -7.32 15.22
CA SER A 18 6.49 -6.75 15.60
C SER A 18 7.35 -6.29 14.41
N ARG A 19 7.07 -6.75 13.19
CA ARG A 19 7.90 -6.44 12.00
C ARG A 19 7.48 -5.14 11.32
N ARG A 20 6.18 -4.86 11.32
CA ARG A 20 5.52 -3.68 10.75
C ARG A 20 4.05 -3.69 11.15
N PRO A 21 3.32 -2.58 10.98
CA PRO A 21 1.86 -2.61 10.98
C PRO A 21 1.33 -3.58 9.90
N TYR A 22 0.33 -4.37 10.27
CA TYR A 22 -0.46 -5.22 9.36
C TYR A 22 -1.94 -4.88 9.55
N SER A 23 -2.72 -4.93 8.47
CA SER A 23 -4.17 -4.79 8.62
C SER A 23 -4.75 -5.99 9.37
N GLN A 24 -5.90 -5.82 10.01
CA GLN A 24 -6.60 -6.94 10.66
C GLN A 24 -6.77 -8.13 9.71
N LYS A 25 -7.11 -7.87 8.44
CA LYS A 25 -7.30 -8.91 7.43
C LYS A 25 -6.00 -9.67 7.14
N GLU A 26 -4.87 -8.98 7.02
CA GLU A 26 -3.57 -9.64 6.81
C GLU A 26 -3.22 -10.54 8.00
N VAL A 27 -3.50 -10.09 9.23
CA VAL A 27 -3.28 -10.89 10.44
C VAL A 27 -4.20 -12.12 10.44
N PHE A 28 -5.49 -11.96 10.16
CA PHE A 28 -6.44 -13.06 10.05
C PHE A 28 -5.98 -14.10 9.03
N GLU A 29 -5.72 -13.68 7.79
CA GLU A 29 -5.29 -14.57 6.71
C GLU A 29 -3.96 -15.29 7.01
N HIS A 30 -3.06 -14.65 7.77
CA HIS A 30 -1.83 -15.27 8.20
C HIS A 30 -2.06 -16.37 9.24
N LEU A 31 -2.88 -16.09 10.26
CA LEU A 31 -3.16 -17.02 11.35
C LEU A 31 -4.05 -18.18 10.90
N SER A 32 -5.05 -17.95 10.04
CA SER A 32 -5.97 -18.98 9.55
C SER A 32 -5.30 -20.09 8.72
N ARG A 33 -4.04 -19.92 8.33
CA ARG A 33 -3.25 -20.99 7.68
C ARG A 33 -2.75 -22.07 8.63
N HIS A 34 -2.77 -21.81 9.93
CA HIS A 34 -2.09 -22.63 10.93
C HIS A 34 -2.93 -22.90 12.18
N TRP A 35 -4.01 -22.16 12.40
CA TRP A 35 -4.89 -22.32 13.56
C TRP A 35 -6.37 -22.35 13.14
N PRO A 36 -7.23 -23.06 13.89
CA PRO A 36 -8.68 -23.02 13.71
C PRO A 36 -9.25 -21.61 13.87
N GLU A 37 -10.36 -21.33 13.19
CA GLU A 37 -10.98 -20.00 13.18
C GLU A 37 -11.30 -19.45 14.58
N ALA A 38 -11.74 -20.31 15.51
CA ALA A 38 -12.00 -19.92 16.90
C ALA A 38 -10.75 -19.33 17.60
N ASP A 39 -9.59 -19.98 17.43
CA ASP A 39 -8.32 -19.52 18.00
C ASP A 39 -7.83 -18.22 17.33
N VAL A 40 -8.04 -18.10 16.02
CA VAL A 40 -7.70 -16.89 15.26
C VAL A 40 -8.54 -15.71 15.73
N ASN A 41 -9.85 -15.89 15.87
CA ASN A 41 -10.76 -14.84 16.33
C ASN A 41 -10.43 -14.39 17.76
N ALA A 42 -10.15 -15.33 18.66
CA ALA A 42 -9.70 -15.02 20.02
C ALA A 42 -8.37 -14.24 20.03
N ALA A 43 -7.42 -14.64 19.18
CA ALA A 43 -6.14 -13.93 19.05
C ALA A 43 -6.32 -12.52 18.50
N ILE A 44 -7.14 -12.31 17.46
CA ILE A 44 -7.40 -10.99 16.89
C ILE A 44 -8.08 -10.08 17.90
N ALA A 45 -9.10 -10.56 18.61
CA ALA A 45 -9.76 -9.78 19.66
C ALA A 45 -8.72 -9.31 20.69
N LYS A 46 -7.86 -10.22 21.16
CA LYS A 46 -6.83 -9.87 22.14
C LYS A 46 -5.78 -8.89 21.58
N LEU A 47 -5.38 -9.05 20.33
CA LEU A 47 -4.42 -8.14 19.68
C LEU A 47 -5.01 -6.73 19.48
N LYS A 48 -6.31 -6.62 19.23
CA LYS A 48 -7.03 -5.34 19.19
C LYS A 48 -7.12 -4.69 20.57
N ASP A 49 -7.50 -5.44 21.59
CA ASP A 49 -7.59 -4.92 22.97
C ASP A 49 -6.23 -4.37 23.45
N LEU A 50 -5.15 -5.04 23.05
CA LEU A 50 -3.78 -4.63 23.33
C LEU A 50 -3.23 -3.56 22.36
N LYS A 51 -4.06 -3.04 21.45
CA LYS A 51 -3.72 -2.03 20.43
C LYS A 51 -2.56 -2.41 19.50
N PHE A 52 -2.33 -3.70 19.29
CA PHE A 52 -1.37 -4.18 18.28
C PHE A 52 -1.95 -4.20 16.86
N ILE A 53 -3.26 -4.41 16.73
CA ILE A 53 -3.97 -4.24 15.46
C ILE A 53 -4.61 -2.85 15.48
N ASP A 54 -4.13 -2.00 14.59
CA ASP A 54 -4.58 -0.64 14.39
C ASP A 54 -4.61 -0.38 12.87
N ASP A 55 -5.82 -0.34 12.31
CA ASP A 55 -6.00 -0.17 10.87
C ASP A 55 -5.67 1.28 10.42
N GLU A 56 -5.78 2.27 11.31
CA GLU A 56 -5.39 3.66 11.00
C GLU A 56 -3.86 3.77 10.90
N ALA A 57 -3.15 3.27 11.92
CA ALA A 57 -1.69 3.19 11.88
C ALA A 57 -1.18 2.35 10.70
N PHE A 58 -1.92 1.32 10.32
CA PHE A 58 -1.64 0.55 9.11
C PHE A 58 -1.82 1.39 7.83
N VAL A 59 -2.89 2.17 7.69
CA VAL A 59 -3.15 3.02 6.51
C VAL A 59 -2.03 4.04 6.34
N ASP A 60 -1.63 4.72 7.40
CA ASP A 60 -0.58 5.75 7.34
C ASP A 60 0.76 5.15 6.93
N TRP A 61 1.12 4.03 7.57
CA TRP A 61 2.32 3.28 7.22
C TRP A 61 2.27 2.77 5.77
N TYR A 62 1.13 2.23 5.35
CA TYR A 62 0.95 1.65 4.02
C TYR A 62 1.03 2.71 2.94
N THR A 63 0.28 3.80 3.08
CA THR A 63 0.27 4.93 2.14
C THR A 63 1.68 5.51 1.97
N THR A 64 2.35 5.82 3.08
CA THR A 64 3.69 6.40 3.07
C THR A 64 4.71 5.46 2.41
N SER A 65 4.75 4.19 2.85
CA SER A 65 5.69 3.21 2.32
C SER A 65 5.41 2.90 0.84
N ARG A 66 4.14 2.82 0.44
CA ARG A 66 3.72 2.46 -0.90
C ARG A 66 4.00 3.57 -1.90
N LEU A 67 3.62 4.81 -1.60
CA LEU A 67 3.89 5.95 -2.48
C LEU A 67 5.40 6.23 -2.61
N ARG A 68 6.17 6.04 -1.52
CA ARG A 68 7.63 6.13 -1.57
C ARG A 68 8.24 5.07 -2.50
N ALA A 69 7.76 3.83 -2.46
CA ALA A 69 8.31 2.76 -3.31
C ALA A 69 7.80 2.83 -4.75
N ARG A 70 6.49 3.04 -4.94
CA ARG A 70 5.78 3.01 -6.22
C ARG A 70 4.69 4.09 -6.22
N PRO A 71 5.02 5.34 -6.61
CA PRO A 71 4.04 6.40 -6.73
C PRO A 71 2.92 5.99 -7.71
N MET A 72 1.68 6.25 -7.30
CA MET A 72 0.44 5.82 -7.96
C MET A 72 -0.70 6.79 -7.64
N SER A 73 -1.83 6.62 -8.32
CA SER A 73 -3.01 7.44 -8.04
C SER A 73 -3.66 7.08 -6.70
N LYS A 74 -4.35 8.07 -6.13
CA LYS A 74 -5.25 7.94 -5.00
C LYS A 74 -6.19 6.75 -5.16
N LYS A 75 -6.86 6.68 -6.30
CA LYS A 75 -7.85 5.62 -6.60
C LYS A 75 -7.22 4.22 -6.57
N LEU A 76 -6.01 4.07 -7.12
CA LEU A 76 -5.33 2.78 -7.09
C LEU A 76 -4.85 2.43 -5.67
N LEU A 77 -4.39 3.42 -4.91
CA LEU A 77 -3.99 3.24 -3.51
C LEU A 77 -5.17 2.81 -2.63
N GLU A 78 -6.32 3.48 -2.75
CA GLU A 78 -7.57 3.12 -2.08
C GLU A 78 -8.04 1.71 -2.46
N PHE A 79 -7.90 1.34 -3.73
CA PHE A 79 -8.20 -0.02 -4.18
C PHE A 79 -7.27 -1.06 -3.52
N GLU A 80 -5.97 -0.78 -3.42
CA GLU A 80 -5.02 -1.66 -2.72
C GLU A 80 -5.36 -1.79 -1.23
N LEU A 81 -5.68 -0.70 -0.54
CA LEU A 81 -6.12 -0.69 0.86
C LEU A 81 -7.41 -1.50 1.05
N LYS A 82 -8.39 -1.33 0.16
CA LYS A 82 -9.64 -2.11 0.17
C LYS A 82 -9.37 -3.61 0.02
N ARG A 83 -8.44 -4.01 -0.85
CA ARG A 83 -8.05 -5.43 -0.97
C ARG A 83 -7.42 -5.96 0.32
N LYS A 84 -6.77 -5.11 1.09
CA LYS A 84 -6.21 -5.39 2.43
C LYS A 84 -7.23 -5.26 3.56
N GLY A 85 -8.52 -5.09 3.23
CA GLY A 85 -9.61 -5.08 4.20
C GLY A 85 -9.88 -3.71 4.82
N VAL A 86 -9.16 -2.66 4.43
CA VAL A 86 -9.35 -1.31 4.97
C VAL A 86 -10.04 -0.43 3.93
N LYS A 87 -11.27 -0.03 4.22
CA LYS A 87 -12.02 0.93 3.38
C LYS A 87 -11.81 2.32 3.97
N THR A 88 -11.01 3.13 3.30
CA THR A 88 -10.74 4.51 3.70
C THR A 88 -10.58 5.40 2.47
N VAL A 89 -10.67 6.71 2.69
CA VAL A 89 -10.38 7.74 1.69
C VAL A 89 -8.96 8.23 1.97
N VAL A 90 -8.10 8.23 0.96
CA VAL A 90 -6.72 8.69 1.12
C VAL A 90 -6.59 10.12 0.61
N GLU A 91 -5.92 10.99 1.34
CA GLU A 91 -5.52 12.30 0.82
C GLU A 91 -4.18 12.18 0.09
N SER A 92 -4.20 12.31 -1.23
CA SER A 92 -2.98 12.36 -2.03
C SER A 92 -3.17 13.24 -3.26
N ASP A 93 -2.14 14.02 -3.60
CA ASP A 93 -2.08 14.78 -4.84
C ASP A 93 -1.64 13.85 -6.00
N ASP A 94 -2.58 13.52 -6.88
CA ASP A 94 -2.34 12.69 -8.06
C ASP A 94 -1.36 13.34 -9.04
N LEU A 95 -1.36 14.67 -9.16
CA LEU A 95 -0.47 15.40 -10.05
C LEU A 95 0.97 15.35 -9.54
N ALA A 96 1.18 15.61 -8.24
CA ALA A 96 2.49 15.46 -7.61
C ALA A 96 2.98 14.01 -7.69
N SER A 97 2.11 13.04 -7.41
CA SER A 97 2.43 11.62 -7.46
C SER A 97 2.78 11.14 -8.87
N ALA A 98 2.10 11.62 -9.90
CA ALA A 98 2.39 11.32 -11.30
C ALA A 98 3.74 11.89 -11.74
N LYS A 99 4.05 13.13 -11.35
CA LYS A 99 5.38 13.75 -11.59
C LYS A 99 6.49 12.92 -10.94
N LEU A 100 6.30 12.50 -9.68
CA LEU A 100 7.25 11.66 -8.96
C LEU A 100 7.38 10.26 -9.59
N ALA A 101 6.29 9.68 -10.08
CA ALA A 101 6.32 8.40 -10.78
C ALA A 101 7.21 8.49 -12.02
N LEU A 102 7.07 9.57 -12.79
CA LEU A 102 7.80 9.78 -14.03
C LEU A 102 9.26 10.15 -13.77
N SER A 103 9.57 10.95 -12.75
CA SER A 103 10.97 11.30 -12.43
C SER A 103 11.81 10.08 -12.02
N LYS A 104 11.18 9.03 -11.47
CA LYS A 104 11.83 7.75 -11.15
C LYS A 104 12.10 6.84 -12.36
N LYS A 105 11.69 7.23 -13.57
CA LYS A 105 11.83 6.45 -14.80
C LYS A 105 12.40 7.35 -15.91
N SER A 106 13.61 7.05 -16.38
CA SER A 106 14.24 7.75 -17.51
C SER A 106 14.01 7.02 -18.84
N GLY A 107 14.28 7.72 -19.95
CA GLY A 107 14.34 7.12 -21.29
C GLY A 107 13.00 6.67 -21.88
N LEU A 108 11.86 7.08 -21.31
CA LEU A 108 10.55 6.75 -21.85
C LEU A 108 10.20 7.67 -23.03
N THR A 109 9.66 7.10 -24.10
CA THR A 109 8.96 7.88 -25.13
C THR A 109 7.61 8.36 -24.60
N TYR A 110 6.99 9.35 -25.25
CA TYR A 110 5.65 9.84 -24.88
C TYR A 110 4.63 8.71 -24.72
N LYS A 111 4.53 7.81 -25.72
CA LYS A 111 3.62 6.65 -25.70
C LYS A 111 3.94 5.66 -24.59
N GLN A 112 5.22 5.51 -24.21
CA GLN A 112 5.61 4.64 -23.09
C GLN A 112 5.31 5.29 -21.74
N ALA A 113 5.55 6.59 -21.59
CA ALA A 113 5.24 7.35 -20.38
C ALA A 113 3.73 7.40 -20.11
N MET A 114 2.93 7.58 -21.15
CA MET A 114 1.46 7.51 -21.08
C MET A 114 0.97 6.15 -20.57
N ARG A 115 1.42 5.05 -21.20
CA ARG A 115 1.08 3.68 -20.76
C ARG A 115 1.55 3.40 -19.34
N PHE A 116 2.73 3.89 -18.99
CA PHE A 116 3.29 3.75 -17.65
C PHE A 116 2.42 4.44 -16.60
N LEU A 117 2.04 5.71 -16.80
CA LEU A 117 1.19 6.43 -15.85
C LEU A 117 -0.23 5.83 -15.78
N ALA A 118 -0.80 5.40 -16.92
CA ALA A 118 -2.07 4.66 -16.92
C ALA A 118 -2.00 3.37 -16.09
N SER A 119 -0.89 2.62 -16.17
CA SER A 119 -0.66 1.42 -15.33
C SER A 119 -0.51 1.73 -13.83
N ARG A 120 -0.32 3.00 -13.48
CA ARG A 120 -0.31 3.52 -12.10
C ARG A 120 -1.67 4.08 -11.66
N GLY A 121 -2.69 3.97 -12.51
CA GLY A 121 -4.06 4.33 -12.21
C GLY A 121 -4.36 5.82 -12.29
N PHE A 122 -3.45 6.63 -12.84
CA PHE A 122 -3.72 8.06 -13.04
C PHE A 122 -4.79 8.25 -14.14
N ASN A 123 -5.64 9.26 -13.96
CA ASN A 123 -6.65 9.61 -14.97
C ASN A 123 -6.02 10.32 -16.18
N TRP A 124 -6.80 10.46 -17.25
CA TRP A 124 -6.33 11.09 -18.48
C TRP A 124 -5.83 12.52 -18.27
N ASP A 125 -6.61 13.36 -17.57
CA ASP A 125 -6.28 14.78 -17.38
C ASP A 125 -4.94 14.97 -16.66
N THR A 126 -4.67 14.15 -15.63
CA THR A 126 -3.39 14.15 -14.90
C THR A 126 -2.25 13.70 -15.81
N ILE A 127 -2.46 12.62 -16.57
CA ILE A 127 -1.45 12.10 -17.50
C ILE A 127 -1.11 13.16 -18.55
N GLU A 128 -2.13 13.74 -19.20
CA GLU A 128 -1.96 14.75 -20.22
C GLU A 128 -1.22 15.98 -19.68
N THR A 129 -1.60 16.46 -18.49
CA THR A 129 -0.95 17.59 -17.83
C THR A 129 0.53 17.33 -17.56
N VAL A 130 0.88 16.14 -17.04
CA VAL A 130 2.27 15.79 -16.72
C VAL A 130 3.11 15.60 -17.98
N LEU A 131 2.55 14.95 -19.01
CA LEU A 131 3.28 14.65 -20.25
C LEU A 131 3.46 15.88 -21.12
N LYS A 132 2.44 16.75 -21.25
CA LYS A 132 2.57 18.04 -21.96
C LYS A 132 3.74 18.83 -21.39
N LYS A 133 3.81 18.99 -20.06
CA LYS A 133 4.94 19.67 -19.43
C LYS A 133 6.27 18.98 -19.75
N ARG A 134 6.38 17.67 -19.52
CA ARG A 134 7.64 16.94 -19.68
C ARG A 134 8.19 16.89 -21.12
N TYR A 135 7.31 16.80 -22.12
CA TYR A 135 7.70 16.58 -23.52
C TYR A 135 7.49 17.80 -24.43
N ASN A 136 6.65 18.78 -24.06
CA ASN A 136 6.67 20.08 -24.76
C ASN A 136 7.91 20.89 -24.36
N ASP A 137 8.39 20.78 -23.11
CA ASP A 137 9.68 21.36 -22.70
C ASP A 137 10.88 20.79 -23.48
N LEU A 138 10.72 19.64 -24.17
CA LEU A 138 11.74 19.05 -25.06
C LEU A 138 11.70 19.60 -26.49
N ASN A 139 10.65 20.36 -26.86
CA ASN A 139 10.46 20.95 -28.19
C ASN A 139 10.59 22.48 -28.19
N VAL A 140 11.09 23.09 -27.11
CA VAL A 140 11.41 24.53 -27.08
C VAL A 140 12.92 24.72 -27.23
N ASN A 141 13.42 24.48 -28.45
CA ASN A 141 14.57 25.18 -28.98
C ASN A 141 14.06 25.87 -30.26
N TYR A 142 13.69 27.15 -30.11
CA TYR A 142 13.55 28.05 -31.25
C TYR A 142 14.93 28.47 -31.73
#